data_AF-A0AAE0E8N9-F1
#
_entry.id   AF-A0AAE0E8N9-F1
#
_cell.length_a   1.000
_cell.length_b   1.000
_cell.length_c   1.000
_cell.angle_alpha   90.00
_cell.angle_beta   90.00
_cell.angle_gamma   90.00
#
_symmetry.space_group_name_H-M   'P 1'
#
loop_
_entity.id
_entity.type
_entity.pdbx_description
1 polymer ?
#
loop_
_entity_poly.entity_id
_entity_poly.type
_entity_poly.pdbx_seq_one_letter_code
_entity_poly.pdbx_strand_id
1 'polypeptide(L)'
;MNQNQHIETTINKQTDQARIEYRTRLGVSIDCSWFLLRQGLPFRRHDESGKSSNKGNFLELLHWLCDHNENVKAVTLKNAPENLKMTAPNIQRDIITYVVNVIGSSAKRRDILREKQAAKVFEALENNELSSGQGLNQETSFQRASDTRWGSHYNTILRMISMFSSIVEVLEMLIENGPNQEQKYEAKILLNSIEIFDFIFGLYLMKTILGVTNELSQTLQKKDQDIVNAMNLVQTSKERLQTMRDDGWDSCLS
;
A
#
# COMPACT_ATOMS: atom_id res chain seq x y z
N MET A 1 -23.73 46.80 -12.96
CA MET A 1 -22.91 45.66 -12.51
C MET A 1 -22.05 45.20 -13.68
N ASN A 2 -20.73 45.18 -13.52
CA ASN A 2 -19.76 45.05 -14.61
C ASN A 2 -19.57 43.57 -15.00
N GLN A 3 -20.16 43.15 -16.11
CA GLN A 3 -20.13 41.76 -16.60
C GLN A 3 -18.70 41.22 -16.79
N ASN A 4 -17.74 42.08 -17.14
CA ASN A 4 -16.34 41.69 -17.36
C ASN A 4 -15.64 41.23 -16.07
N GLN A 5 -15.94 41.85 -14.92
CA GLN A 5 -15.40 41.42 -13.63
C GLN A 5 -15.98 40.08 -13.18
N HIS A 6 -17.22 39.76 -13.58
CA HIS A 6 -17.88 38.50 -13.25
C HIS A 6 -17.34 37.34 -14.11
N ILE A 7 -17.00 37.61 -15.37
CA ILE A 7 -16.37 36.64 -16.27
C ILE A 7 -14.95 36.32 -15.79
N GLU A 8 -14.16 37.36 -15.49
CA GLU A 8 -12.77 37.20 -15.03
C GLU A 8 -12.66 36.43 -13.70
N THR A 9 -13.55 36.74 -12.75
CA THR A 9 -13.62 35.99 -11.47
C THR A 9 -14.07 34.53 -11.66
N THR A 10 -14.92 34.24 -12.63
CA THR A 10 -15.35 32.86 -12.96
C THR A 10 -14.23 32.07 -13.62
N ILE A 11 -13.47 32.69 -14.54
CA ILE A 11 -12.31 32.09 -15.20
C ILE A 11 -11.20 31.79 -14.18
N ASN A 12 -10.89 32.73 -13.29
CA ASN A 12 -9.86 32.53 -12.26
C ASN A 12 -10.24 31.38 -11.31
N LYS A 13 -11.51 31.32 -10.86
CA LYS A 13 -12.01 30.20 -10.04
C LYS A 13 -11.91 28.85 -10.75
N GLN A 14 -12.24 28.76 -12.04
CA GLN A 14 -12.06 27.54 -12.82
C GLN A 14 -10.58 27.14 -12.92
N THR A 15 -9.69 28.12 -13.04
CA THR A 15 -8.24 27.90 -13.16
C THR A 15 -7.65 27.39 -11.84
N ASP A 16 -8.08 27.96 -10.71
CA ASP A 16 -7.68 27.52 -9.37
C ASP A 16 -8.18 26.10 -9.07
N GLN A 17 -9.43 25.82 -9.42
CA GLN A 17 -10.02 24.49 -9.28
C GLN A 17 -9.24 23.45 -10.10
N ALA A 18 -8.96 23.73 -11.38
CA ALA A 18 -8.18 22.84 -12.23
C ALA A 18 -6.77 22.57 -11.67
N ARG A 19 -6.15 23.57 -11.03
CA ARG A 19 -4.83 23.45 -10.39
C ARG A 19 -4.89 22.59 -9.14
N ILE A 20 -5.94 22.72 -8.32
CA ILE A 20 -6.17 21.88 -7.14
C ILE A 20 -6.35 20.42 -7.58
N GLU A 21 -7.23 20.17 -8.55
CA GLU A 21 -7.47 18.82 -9.06
C GLU A 21 -6.20 18.19 -9.67
N TYR A 22 -5.39 18.97 -10.40
CA TYR A 22 -4.11 18.51 -10.90
C TYR A 22 -3.14 18.13 -9.77
N ARG A 23 -3.04 18.95 -8.72
CA ARG A 23 -2.19 18.65 -7.56
C ARG A 23 -2.66 17.41 -6.81
N THR A 24 -3.96 17.22 -6.65
CA THR A 24 -4.53 16.01 -6.04
C THR A 24 -4.19 14.78 -6.86
N ARG A 25 -4.36 14.82 -8.20
CA ARG A 25 -3.96 13.72 -9.10
C ARG A 25 -2.46 13.39 -8.99
N LEU A 26 -1.62 14.42 -9.00
CA LEU A 26 -0.16 14.26 -8.93
C LEU A 26 0.28 13.72 -7.56
N GLY A 27 -0.27 14.25 -6.47
CA GLY A 27 0.02 13.82 -5.10
C GLY A 27 -0.29 12.34 -4.91
N VAL A 28 -1.50 11.92 -5.26
CA VAL A 28 -1.92 10.50 -5.19
C VAL A 28 -1.01 9.60 -6.04
N SER A 29 -0.60 10.06 -7.22
CA SER A 29 0.33 9.30 -8.09
C SER A 29 1.73 9.18 -7.46
N ILE A 30 2.20 10.22 -6.79
CA ILE A 30 3.46 10.21 -6.05
C ILE A 30 3.36 9.28 -4.84
N ASP A 31 2.25 9.30 -4.10
CA ASP A 31 2.03 8.45 -2.92
C ASP A 31 1.96 6.98 -3.31
N CYS A 32 1.23 6.64 -4.38
CA CYS A 32 1.25 5.30 -4.96
C CYS A 32 2.67 4.88 -5.35
N SER A 33 3.42 5.78 -6.01
CA SER A 33 4.78 5.49 -6.43
C SER A 33 5.74 5.30 -5.25
N TRP A 34 5.60 6.12 -4.22
CA TRP A 34 6.39 6.08 -3.01
C TRP A 34 6.12 4.81 -2.22
N PHE A 35 4.84 4.44 -2.08
CA PHE A 35 4.43 3.19 -1.45
C PHE A 35 5.05 2.00 -2.16
N LEU A 36 4.94 1.93 -3.49
CA LEU A 36 5.48 0.82 -4.27
C LEU A 36 7.01 0.75 -4.20
N LEU A 37 7.71 1.88 -4.28
CA LEU A 37 9.18 1.94 -4.14
C LEU A 37 9.62 1.51 -2.74
N ARG A 38 8.95 1.97 -1.70
CA ARG A 38 9.27 1.63 -0.30
C ARG A 38 9.07 0.13 -0.02
N GLN A 39 8.08 -0.48 -0.66
CA GLN A 39 7.76 -1.90 -0.51
C GLN A 39 8.50 -2.80 -1.51
N GLY A 40 9.31 -2.24 -2.42
CA GLY A 40 9.97 -3.00 -3.50
C GLY A 40 8.98 -3.64 -4.48
N LEU A 41 7.76 -3.12 -4.57
CA LEU A 41 6.70 -3.66 -5.40
C LEU A 41 6.82 -3.16 -6.84
N PRO A 42 6.48 -4.00 -7.84
CA PRO A 42 6.35 -3.54 -9.21
C PRO A 42 5.22 -2.51 -9.33
N PHE A 43 5.32 -1.68 -10.35
CA PHE A 43 4.26 -0.72 -10.65
C PHE A 43 3.18 -1.33 -11.54
N ARG A 44 3.58 -2.23 -12.44
CA ARG A 44 2.78 -2.66 -13.59
C ARG A 44 2.67 -4.17 -13.73
N ARG A 45 1.70 -4.58 -14.55
CA ARG A 45 1.59 -5.92 -15.13
C ARG A 45 1.54 -5.83 -16.67
N HIS A 46 1.57 -6.96 -17.37
CA HIS A 46 1.50 -7.00 -18.84
C HIS A 46 0.18 -6.47 -19.41
N ASP A 47 -0.92 -6.53 -18.65
CA ASP A 47 -2.24 -6.08 -19.09
C ASP A 47 -2.90 -5.17 -18.04
N GLU A 48 -2.96 -3.87 -18.37
CA GLU A 48 -3.62 -2.80 -17.60
C GLU A 48 -5.03 -2.50 -18.14
N SER A 49 -5.56 -3.33 -19.06
CA SER A 49 -6.86 -3.10 -19.67
C SER A 49 -7.98 -3.14 -18.64
N GLY A 50 -9.08 -2.42 -18.92
CA GLY A 50 -10.24 -2.40 -18.04
C GLY A 50 -10.86 -3.77 -17.75
N LYS A 51 -10.57 -4.77 -18.60
CA LYS A 51 -11.05 -6.16 -18.52
C LYS A 51 -10.07 -7.09 -17.78
N SER A 52 -8.86 -6.63 -17.52
CA SER A 52 -7.87 -7.40 -16.75
C SER A 52 -8.34 -7.57 -15.31
N SER A 53 -8.23 -8.79 -14.79
CA SER A 53 -8.52 -9.15 -13.39
C SER A 53 -7.45 -8.63 -12.41
N ASN A 54 -6.31 -8.16 -12.91
CA ASN A 54 -5.27 -7.51 -12.11
C ASN A 54 -4.49 -6.55 -13.01
N LYS A 55 -4.77 -5.25 -12.81
CA LYS A 55 -4.26 -4.15 -13.65
C LYS A 55 -2.88 -3.65 -13.23
N GLY A 56 -2.21 -4.36 -12.33
CA GLY A 56 -0.92 -3.96 -11.77
C GLY A 56 -1.08 -3.08 -10.52
N ASN A 57 -0.11 -3.21 -9.60
CA ASN A 57 -0.22 -2.67 -8.26
C ASN A 57 -0.43 -1.15 -8.21
N PHE A 58 0.11 -0.39 -9.16
CA PHE A 58 -0.13 1.06 -9.22
C PHE A 58 -1.61 1.38 -9.48
N LEU A 59 -2.21 0.69 -10.44
CA LEU A 59 -3.62 0.90 -10.78
C LEU A 59 -4.54 0.35 -9.70
N GLU A 60 -4.22 -0.81 -9.13
CA GLU A 60 -5.01 -1.37 -8.02
C GLU A 60 -4.96 -0.48 -6.77
N LEU A 61 -3.78 0.05 -6.41
CA LEU A 61 -3.65 0.98 -5.29
C LEU A 61 -4.34 2.31 -5.56
N LEU A 62 -4.25 2.80 -6.81
CA LEU A 62 -4.97 4.01 -7.23
C LEU A 62 -6.48 3.78 -7.19
N HIS A 63 -6.98 2.63 -7.65
CA HIS A 63 -8.38 2.23 -7.56
C HIS A 63 -8.83 2.14 -6.09
N TRP A 64 -8.05 1.49 -5.25
CA TRP A 64 -8.30 1.42 -3.81
C TRP A 64 -8.40 2.82 -3.19
N LEU A 65 -7.46 3.73 -3.48
CA LEU A 65 -7.51 5.12 -3.01
C LEU A 65 -8.75 5.87 -3.51
N CYS A 66 -9.19 5.60 -4.75
CA CYS A 66 -10.43 6.17 -5.27
C CYS A 66 -11.66 5.63 -4.55
N ASP A 67 -11.68 4.35 -4.20
CA ASP A 67 -12.82 3.74 -3.52
C ASP A 67 -12.95 4.22 -2.06
N HIS A 68 -11.85 4.66 -1.46
CA HIS A 68 -11.81 5.12 -0.05
C HIS A 68 -11.73 6.65 0.09
N ASN A 69 -11.61 7.42 -0.99
CA ASN A 69 -11.53 8.88 -0.94
C ASN A 69 -12.31 9.53 -2.09
N GLU A 70 -13.47 10.10 -1.77
CA GLU A 70 -14.36 10.73 -2.77
C GLU A 70 -13.71 11.91 -3.50
N ASN A 71 -12.88 12.70 -2.82
CA ASN A 71 -12.16 13.82 -3.44
C ASN A 71 -11.15 13.33 -4.48
N VAL A 72 -10.47 12.21 -4.19
CA VAL A 72 -9.54 11.56 -5.13
C VAL A 72 -10.31 10.91 -6.28
N LYS A 73 -11.40 10.20 -5.98
CA LYS A 73 -12.27 9.58 -6.98
C LYS A 73 -12.79 10.59 -8.00
N ALA A 74 -13.21 11.75 -7.53
CA ALA A 74 -13.78 12.81 -8.36
C ALA A 74 -12.80 13.34 -9.42
N VAL A 75 -11.49 13.22 -9.19
CA VAL A 75 -10.47 13.88 -10.03
C VAL A 75 -9.55 12.92 -10.78
N THR A 76 -9.61 11.61 -10.52
CA THR A 76 -8.68 10.59 -11.06
C THR A 76 -9.37 9.54 -11.95
N LEU A 77 -8.57 8.66 -12.58
CA LEU A 77 -9.04 7.53 -13.41
C LEU A 77 -9.99 7.97 -14.55
N LYS A 78 -11.26 7.55 -14.49
CA LYS A 78 -12.28 7.84 -15.52
C LYS A 78 -12.76 9.29 -15.47
N ASN A 79 -12.55 9.96 -14.33
CA ASN A 79 -12.98 11.34 -14.10
C ASN A 79 -11.87 12.36 -14.42
N ALA A 80 -10.65 11.89 -14.70
CA ALA A 80 -9.56 12.75 -15.17
C ALA A 80 -9.68 13.01 -16.69
N PRO A 81 -9.39 14.24 -17.15
CA PRO A 81 -9.24 14.54 -18.59
C PRO A 81 -8.22 13.59 -19.22
N GLU A 82 -8.42 13.17 -20.47
CA GLU A 82 -7.65 12.07 -21.09
C GLU A 82 -6.13 12.19 -20.93
N ASN A 83 -5.59 13.40 -21.10
CA ASN A 83 -4.15 13.67 -21.00
C ASN A 83 -3.62 13.80 -19.56
N LEU A 84 -4.49 13.80 -18.54
CA LEU A 84 -4.16 14.05 -17.13
C LEU A 84 -4.38 12.83 -16.22
N LYS A 85 -4.54 11.64 -16.79
CA LYS A 85 -4.77 10.41 -16.02
C LYS A 85 -3.55 9.99 -15.17
N MET A 86 -2.35 10.50 -15.46
CA MET A 86 -1.07 10.20 -14.77
C MET A 86 -0.69 8.71 -14.71
N THR A 87 -1.44 7.84 -15.38
CA THR A 87 -1.23 6.39 -15.46
C THR A 87 -0.32 5.98 -16.62
N ALA A 88 0.11 6.92 -17.46
CA ALA A 88 0.93 6.63 -18.62
C ALA A 88 2.36 6.20 -18.22
N PRO A 89 2.99 5.24 -18.94
CA PRO A 89 4.27 4.65 -18.56
C PRO A 89 5.43 5.65 -18.47
N ASN A 90 5.47 6.60 -19.40
CA ASN A 90 6.43 7.70 -19.39
C ASN A 90 6.27 8.58 -18.15
N ILE A 91 5.04 8.96 -17.80
CA ILE A 91 4.74 9.82 -16.65
C ILE A 91 5.12 9.12 -15.33
N GLN A 92 4.77 7.85 -15.17
CA GLN A 92 5.15 7.07 -13.98
C GLN A 92 6.67 6.95 -13.85
N ARG A 93 7.39 6.70 -14.96
CA ARG A 93 8.85 6.63 -14.96
C ARG A 93 9.51 7.96 -14.57
N ASP A 94 8.94 9.08 -15.02
CA ASP A 94 9.45 10.41 -14.71
C ASP A 94 9.23 10.76 -13.24
N ILE A 95 8.07 10.39 -12.67
CA ILE A 95 7.79 10.51 -11.23
C ILE A 95 8.79 9.68 -10.40
N ILE A 96 9.03 8.42 -10.78
CA ILE A 96 9.99 7.54 -10.10
C ILE A 96 11.40 8.12 -10.16
N THR A 97 11.83 8.57 -11.34
CA THR A 97 13.15 9.16 -11.55
C THR A 97 13.32 10.42 -10.70
N TYR A 98 12.29 11.25 -10.62
CA TYR A 98 12.28 12.44 -9.77
C TYR A 98 12.39 12.09 -8.28
N VAL A 99 11.58 11.14 -7.79
CA VAL A 99 11.60 10.70 -6.37
C VAL A 99 12.96 10.12 -5.99
N VAL A 100 13.50 9.21 -6.82
CA VAL A 100 14.82 8.61 -6.60
C VAL A 100 15.93 9.66 -6.64
N ASN A 101 15.85 10.64 -7.54
CA ASN A 101 16.82 11.73 -7.60
C ASN A 101 16.71 12.67 -6.38
N VAL A 102 15.52 13.00 -5.90
CA VAL A 102 15.35 13.88 -4.73
C VAL A 102 15.93 13.25 -3.47
N ILE A 103 15.68 11.96 -3.23
CA ILE A 103 16.20 11.24 -2.06
C ILE A 103 17.69 10.89 -2.25
N GLY A 104 18.05 10.42 -3.43
CA GLY A 104 19.38 9.92 -3.76
C GLY A 104 20.43 10.99 -4.01
N SER A 105 20.06 12.24 -4.34
CA SER A 105 21.00 13.32 -4.67
C SER A 105 21.73 13.92 -3.47
N SER A 106 21.24 13.74 -2.24
CA SER A 106 21.84 14.33 -1.04
C SER A 106 22.29 13.27 -0.06
N ALA A 107 23.59 13.24 0.23
CA ALA A 107 24.16 12.40 1.29
C ALA A 107 23.41 12.60 2.62
N LYS A 108 23.17 13.85 2.99
CA LYS A 108 22.46 14.23 4.22
C LYS A 108 21.04 13.64 4.32
N ARG A 109 20.30 13.57 3.21
CA ARG A 109 18.96 12.96 3.18
C ARG A 109 19.01 11.43 3.26
N ARG A 110 20.04 10.80 2.68
CA ARG A 110 20.29 9.36 2.83
C ARG A 110 20.68 9.01 4.27
N ASP A 111 21.47 9.86 4.92
CA ASP A 111 21.91 9.64 6.30
C ASP A 111 20.73 9.76 7.29
N ILE A 112 19.86 10.76 7.14
CA ILE A 112 18.63 10.90 7.95
C ILE A 112 17.70 9.68 7.77
N LEU A 113 17.58 9.17 6.54
CA LEU A 113 16.79 7.98 6.25
C LEU A 113 17.36 6.75 6.96
N ARG A 114 18.70 6.58 6.94
CA ARG A 114 19.39 5.50 7.64
C ARG A 114 19.25 5.60 9.16
N GLU A 115 19.39 6.80 9.71
CA GLU A 115 19.32 7.05 11.15
C GLU A 115 17.92 6.74 11.70
N LYS A 116 16.87 7.14 10.98
CA LYS A 116 15.48 6.79 11.32
C LYS A 116 15.19 5.29 11.18
N GLN A 117 15.86 4.61 10.27
CA GLN A 117 15.73 3.17 10.11
C GLN A 117 16.45 2.41 11.24
N ALA A 118 17.65 2.85 11.60
CA ALA A 118 18.42 2.29 12.70
C ALA A 118 17.71 2.44 14.05
N ALA A 119 17.12 3.62 14.32
CA ALA A 119 16.35 3.85 15.55
C ALA A 119 15.18 2.86 15.70
N LYS A 120 14.46 2.59 14.62
CA LYS A 120 13.34 1.64 14.63
C LYS A 120 13.77 0.19 14.78
N VAL A 121 14.91 -0.17 14.22
CA VAL A 121 15.50 -1.51 14.42
C VAL A 121 15.92 -1.68 15.88
N PHE A 122 16.50 -0.64 16.48
CA PHE A 122 16.92 -0.67 17.88
C PHE A 122 15.74 -0.84 18.85
N GLU A 123 14.68 -0.06 18.67
CA GLU A 123 13.44 -0.17 19.46
C GLU A 123 12.80 -1.56 19.33
N ALA A 124 12.73 -2.10 18.10
CA ALA A 124 12.15 -3.42 17.85
C ALA A 124 13.03 -4.58 18.35
N LEU A 125 14.34 -4.36 18.53
CA LEU A 125 15.24 -5.31 19.20
C LEU A 125 15.05 -5.28 20.73
N GLU A 126 14.92 -4.09 21.33
CA GLU A 126 14.65 -3.95 22.77
C GLU A 126 13.31 -4.59 23.16
N ASN A 127 12.31 -4.47 22.30
CA ASN A 127 10.99 -5.05 22.50
C ASN A 127 10.89 -6.55 22.13
N ASN A 128 12.01 -7.18 21.76
CA ASN A 128 12.08 -8.58 21.28
C ASN A 128 11.19 -8.89 20.05
N GLU A 129 10.76 -7.88 19.31
CA GLU A 129 9.99 -8.04 18.07
C GLU A 129 10.87 -8.47 16.89
N LEU A 130 12.17 -8.19 16.99
CA LEU A 130 13.18 -8.65 16.05
C LEU A 130 14.23 -9.51 16.76
N SER A 131 14.66 -10.57 16.10
CA SER A 131 15.80 -11.37 16.55
C SER A 131 17.11 -10.74 16.07
N SER A 132 18.06 -10.58 16.98
CA SER A 132 19.44 -10.19 16.69
C SER A 132 20.20 -11.38 16.07
N GLY A 133 20.94 -11.14 14.97
CA GLY A 133 21.78 -12.16 14.36
C GLY A 133 22.61 -11.63 13.20
N GLN A 134 23.68 -12.36 12.84
CA GLN A 134 24.64 -11.93 11.82
C GLN A 134 23.96 -11.88 10.43
N GLY A 135 23.82 -10.67 9.87
CA GLY A 135 23.13 -10.44 8.59
C GLY A 135 21.65 -10.07 8.70
N LEU A 136 21.05 -10.13 9.89
CA LEU A 136 19.70 -9.63 10.15
C LEU A 136 19.73 -8.11 10.36
N ASN A 137 18.66 -7.43 9.94
CA ASN A 137 18.43 -6.00 10.16
C ASN A 137 19.50 -5.05 9.55
N GLN A 138 20.16 -5.48 8.46
CA GLN A 138 21.11 -4.63 7.72
C GLN A 138 20.44 -3.40 7.10
N GLU A 139 21.21 -2.32 6.93
CA GLU A 139 20.76 -1.13 6.20
C GLU A 139 20.30 -1.50 4.78
N THR A 140 19.02 -1.26 4.47
CA THR A 140 18.51 -1.42 3.11
C THR A 140 18.82 -0.18 2.27
N SER A 141 19.76 -0.29 1.34
CA SER A 141 19.78 0.62 0.18
C SER A 141 18.56 0.37 -0.71
N PHE A 142 18.12 1.36 -1.51
CA PHE A 142 17.08 1.15 -2.54
C PHE A 142 17.39 -0.10 -3.35
N GLN A 143 16.68 -1.18 -3.05
CA GLN A 143 16.89 -2.47 -3.70
C GLN A 143 16.22 -2.39 -5.07
N ARG A 144 16.93 -2.79 -6.13
CA ARG A 144 16.35 -2.91 -7.46
C ARG A 144 15.13 -3.81 -7.38
N ALA A 145 14.06 -3.43 -8.09
CA ALA A 145 12.87 -4.25 -8.26
C ALA A 145 13.29 -5.66 -8.69
N SER A 146 13.11 -6.63 -7.80
CA SER A 146 13.28 -8.05 -8.09
C SER A 146 11.96 -8.75 -7.83
N ASP A 147 11.58 -9.63 -8.75
CA ASP A 147 10.34 -10.36 -8.72
C ASP A 147 10.26 -11.33 -7.53
N THR A 148 9.35 -11.05 -6.58
CA THR A 148 8.49 -12.04 -5.88
C THR A 148 7.57 -11.31 -4.88
N ARG A 149 6.24 -11.45 -5.06
CA ARG A 149 5.26 -10.44 -4.59
C ARG A 149 4.30 -10.89 -3.48
N TRP A 150 4.20 -12.18 -3.14
CA TRP A 150 3.16 -12.66 -2.20
C TRP A 150 3.60 -12.69 -0.72
N GLY A 151 4.87 -13.00 -0.44
CA GLY A 151 5.37 -13.09 0.94
C GLY A 151 5.45 -11.76 1.69
N SER A 152 5.64 -10.64 0.97
CA SER A 152 5.67 -9.29 1.55
C SER A 152 4.28 -8.86 2.05
N HIS A 153 3.23 -9.16 1.29
CA HIS A 153 1.84 -8.87 1.69
C HIS A 153 1.43 -9.70 2.91
N TYR A 154 1.78 -11.00 2.94
CA TYR A 154 1.52 -11.85 4.11
C TYR A 154 2.18 -11.31 5.37
N ASN A 155 3.46 -10.93 5.28
CA ASN A 155 4.19 -10.35 6.41
C ASN A 155 3.62 -9.01 6.88
N THR A 156 3.10 -8.19 5.96
CA THR A 156 2.46 -6.92 6.30
C THR A 156 1.14 -7.13 7.05
N ILE A 157 0.33 -8.10 6.62
CA ILE A 157 -0.91 -8.47 7.32
C ILE A 157 -0.61 -9.01 8.72
N LEU A 158 0.39 -9.88 8.86
CA LEU A 158 0.83 -10.37 10.17
C LEU A 158 1.24 -9.22 11.09
N ARG A 159 1.99 -8.23 10.57
CA ARG A 159 2.39 -7.03 11.33
C ARG A 159 1.20 -6.16 11.72
N MET A 160 0.22 -6.00 10.84
CA MET A 160 -0.98 -5.23 11.15
C MET A 160 -1.82 -5.90 12.25
N ILE A 161 -1.93 -7.23 12.22
CA ILE A 161 -2.61 -8.01 13.26
C ILE A 161 -1.86 -7.88 14.59
N SER A 162 -0.52 -8.00 14.59
CA SER A 162 0.26 -7.86 15.82
C SER A 162 0.20 -6.45 16.41
N MET A 163 0.04 -5.42 15.58
CA MET A 163 0.00 -4.01 16.00
C MET A 163 -1.43 -3.49 16.22
N PHE A 164 -2.46 -4.33 16.08
CA PHE A 164 -3.85 -3.87 16.02
C PHE A 164 -4.27 -3.13 17.30
N SER A 165 -3.96 -3.66 18.50
CA SER A 165 -4.22 -2.99 19.78
C SER A 165 -3.56 -1.62 19.85
N SER A 166 -2.28 -1.53 19.48
CA SER A 166 -1.52 -0.28 19.52
C SER A 166 -2.04 0.75 18.51
N ILE A 167 -2.56 0.31 17.36
CA ILE A 167 -3.20 1.19 16.39
C ILE A 167 -4.48 1.77 16.97
N VAL A 168 -5.32 0.95 17.61
CA VAL A 168 -6.55 1.40 18.28
C VAL A 168 -6.22 2.42 19.37
N GLU A 169 -5.29 2.10 20.27
CA GLU A 169 -4.88 2.98 21.38
C GLU A 169 -4.33 4.34 20.88
N VAL A 170 -3.52 4.34 19.81
CA VAL A 170 -3.00 5.59 19.22
C VAL A 170 -4.13 6.40 18.59
N LEU A 171 -5.09 5.76 17.93
CA LEU A 171 -6.22 6.47 17.32
C LEU A 171 -7.13 7.06 18.39
N GLU A 172 -7.42 6.34 19.48
CA GLU A 172 -8.16 6.86 20.64
C GLU A 172 -7.44 8.07 21.26
N MET A 173 -6.13 7.96 21.48
CA MET A 173 -5.31 9.04 22.01
C MET A 173 -5.32 10.28 21.09
N LEU A 174 -5.29 10.09 19.77
CA LEU A 174 -5.37 11.19 18.80
C LEU A 174 -6.77 11.83 18.77
N ILE A 175 -7.83 11.07 18.99
CA ILE A 175 -9.20 11.60 19.12
C ILE A 175 -9.30 12.51 20.35
N GLU A 176 -8.73 12.11 21.48
CA GLU A 176 -8.77 12.89 22.71
C GLU A 176 -7.83 14.10 22.67
N ASN A 177 -6.57 13.89 22.29
CA ASN A 177 -5.47 14.84 22.50
C ASN A 177 -4.93 15.46 21.19
N GLY A 178 -5.55 15.19 20.05
CA GLY A 178 -5.11 15.70 18.75
C GLY A 178 -4.93 17.23 18.74
N PRO A 179 -3.88 17.76 18.08
CA PRO A 179 -3.54 19.18 18.09
C PRO A 179 -4.54 20.05 17.30
N ASN A 180 -5.35 19.46 16.41
CA ASN A 180 -6.40 20.17 15.67
C ASN A 180 -7.64 19.28 15.46
N GLN A 181 -8.78 19.90 15.11
CA GLN A 181 -10.06 19.21 14.92
C GLN A 181 -10.05 18.26 13.70
N GLU A 182 -9.26 18.57 12.68
CA GLU A 182 -9.14 17.76 11.46
C GLU A 182 -8.52 16.39 11.78
N GLN A 183 -7.39 16.35 12.50
CA GLN A 183 -6.73 15.11 12.90
C GLN A 183 -7.58 14.27 13.85
N LYS A 184 -8.34 14.92 14.75
CA LYS A 184 -9.29 14.20 15.62
C LYS A 184 -10.40 13.53 14.82
N TYR A 185 -10.93 14.22 13.81
CA TYR A 185 -11.96 13.70 12.94
C TYR A 185 -11.44 12.55 12.04
N GLU A 186 -10.24 12.71 11.46
CA GLU A 186 -9.58 11.66 10.69
C GLU A 186 -9.28 10.41 11.52
N ALA A 187 -8.73 10.58 12.73
CA ALA A 187 -8.46 9.47 13.64
C ALA A 187 -9.75 8.73 14.02
N LYS A 188 -10.85 9.47 14.23
CA LYS A 188 -12.17 8.90 14.51
C LYS A 188 -12.75 8.12 13.35
N ILE A 189 -12.64 8.63 12.12
CA ILE A 189 -13.05 7.89 10.92
C ILE A 189 -12.24 6.60 10.79
N LEU A 190 -10.92 6.70 10.97
CA LEU A 190 -10.03 5.56 10.80
C LEU A 190 -10.28 4.48 11.86
N LEU A 191 -10.47 4.87 13.13
CA LEU A 191 -10.84 3.97 14.21
C LEU A 191 -12.13 3.21 13.89
N ASN A 192 -13.18 3.95 13.53
CA ASN A 192 -14.45 3.35 13.11
C ASN A 192 -14.29 2.42 11.90
N SER A 193 -13.35 2.70 11.00
CA SER A 193 -13.12 1.89 9.80
C SER A 193 -12.41 0.58 10.09
N ILE A 194 -11.46 0.57 11.05
CA ILE A 194 -10.68 -0.63 11.39
C ILE A 194 -11.41 -1.54 12.38
N GLU A 195 -12.35 -1.01 13.16
CA GLU A 195 -13.12 -1.79 14.14
C GLU A 195 -14.39 -2.44 13.55
N ILE A 196 -14.76 -2.10 12.32
CA ILE A 196 -15.87 -2.76 11.64
C ILE A 196 -15.54 -4.23 11.42
N PHE A 197 -16.52 -5.09 11.69
CA PHE A 197 -16.42 -6.53 11.52
C PHE A 197 -15.85 -6.93 10.15
N ASP A 198 -16.32 -6.34 9.05
CA ASP A 198 -15.85 -6.63 7.69
C ASP A 198 -14.34 -6.41 7.54
N PHE A 199 -13.78 -5.39 8.20
CA PHE A 199 -12.36 -5.10 8.15
C PHE A 199 -11.55 -6.17 8.92
N ILE A 200 -11.96 -6.47 10.16
CA ILE A 200 -11.29 -7.46 11.00
C ILE A 200 -11.39 -8.85 10.37
N PHE A 201 -12.59 -9.24 9.94
CA PHE A 201 -12.84 -10.49 9.24
C PHE A 201 -12.00 -10.58 7.96
N GLY A 202 -12.00 -9.52 7.14
CA GLY A 202 -11.16 -9.45 5.94
C GLY A 202 -9.66 -9.61 6.24
N LEU A 203 -9.18 -8.99 7.32
CA LEU A 203 -7.78 -9.06 7.75
C LEU A 203 -7.37 -10.50 8.13
N TYR A 204 -8.20 -11.19 8.93
CA TYR A 204 -7.96 -12.58 9.33
C TYR A 204 -8.15 -13.58 8.18
N LEU A 205 -9.14 -13.35 7.31
CA LEU A 205 -9.36 -14.15 6.10
C LEU A 205 -8.14 -14.08 5.17
N MET A 206 -7.62 -12.87 4.96
CA MET A 206 -6.44 -12.65 4.12
C MET A 206 -5.17 -13.23 4.75
N LYS A 207 -5.02 -13.21 6.08
CA LYS A 207 -3.93 -13.93 6.78
C LYS A 207 -3.94 -15.41 6.41
N THR A 208 -5.10 -16.08 6.47
CA THR A 208 -5.20 -17.51 6.24
C THR A 208 -4.93 -17.88 4.77
N ILE A 209 -5.54 -17.16 3.82
CA ILE A 209 -5.33 -17.38 2.38
C ILE A 209 -3.88 -17.10 1.97
N LEU A 210 -3.33 -15.97 2.41
CA LEU A 210 -1.95 -15.61 2.10
C LEU A 210 -0.94 -16.52 2.81
N GLY A 211 -1.27 -17.08 3.97
CA GLY A 211 -0.44 -18.05 4.67
C GLY A 211 -0.22 -19.32 3.86
N VAL A 212 -1.29 -19.91 3.33
CA VAL A 212 -1.21 -21.13 2.49
C VAL A 212 -0.40 -20.87 1.22
N THR A 213 -0.66 -19.75 0.54
CA THR A 213 0.05 -19.39 -0.70
C THR A 213 1.51 -19.01 -0.45
N ASN A 214 1.83 -18.39 0.70
CA ASN A 214 3.19 -18.06 1.08
C ASN A 214 4.00 -19.32 1.44
N GLU A 215 3.42 -20.28 2.17
CA GLU A 215 4.05 -21.57 2.48
C GLU A 215 4.38 -22.34 1.19
N LEU A 216 3.42 -22.41 0.26
CA LEU A 216 3.63 -23.01 -1.06
C LEU A 216 4.75 -22.30 -1.82
N SER A 217 4.70 -20.97 -1.89
CA SER A 217 5.67 -20.15 -2.60
C SER A 217 7.10 -20.33 -2.06
N GLN A 218 7.28 -20.34 -0.74
CA GLN A 218 8.58 -20.56 -0.11
C GLN A 218 9.09 -21.98 -0.37
N THR A 219 8.19 -22.97 -0.33
CA THR A 219 8.57 -24.38 -0.50
C THR A 219 8.95 -24.68 -1.95
N LEU A 220 8.26 -24.12 -2.94
CA LEU A 220 8.57 -24.26 -4.36
C LEU A 220 9.87 -23.52 -4.77
N GLN A 221 10.33 -22.56 -3.98
CA GLN A 221 11.57 -21.81 -4.24
C GLN A 221 12.83 -22.51 -3.70
N LYS A 222 12.68 -23.62 -2.97
CA LYS A 222 13.84 -24.38 -2.47
C LYS A 222 14.57 -25.08 -3.62
N LYS A 223 15.90 -25.06 -3.58
CA LYS A 223 16.78 -25.57 -4.66
C LYS A 223 16.75 -27.09 -4.81
N ASP A 224 16.29 -27.79 -3.79
CA ASP A 224 16.25 -29.25 -3.66
C ASP A 224 14.88 -29.85 -3.96
N GLN A 225 13.95 -29.09 -4.56
CA GLN A 225 12.64 -29.62 -4.90
C GLN A 225 12.60 -30.45 -6.19
N ASP A 226 11.95 -31.61 -6.11
CA ASP A 226 11.57 -32.41 -7.26
C ASP A 226 10.13 -32.17 -7.69
N ILE A 227 9.83 -32.51 -8.95
CA ILE A 227 8.55 -32.19 -9.59
C ILE A 227 7.37 -32.95 -8.96
N VAL A 228 7.59 -34.15 -8.42
CA VAL A 228 6.51 -34.95 -7.81
C VAL A 228 6.12 -34.33 -6.47
N ASN A 229 7.10 -33.94 -5.65
CA ASN A 229 6.86 -33.22 -4.41
C ASN A 229 6.26 -31.83 -4.64
N ALA A 230 6.71 -31.09 -5.65
CA ALA A 230 6.13 -29.82 -6.04
C ALA A 230 4.64 -29.96 -6.44
N MET A 231 4.29 -30.98 -7.22
CA MET A 231 2.91 -31.25 -7.62
C MET A 231 2.02 -31.62 -6.43
N ASN A 232 2.53 -32.43 -5.51
CA ASN A 232 1.83 -32.76 -4.27
C ASN A 232 1.57 -31.50 -3.42
N LEU A 233 2.57 -30.62 -3.27
CA LEU A 233 2.43 -29.36 -2.52
C LEU A 233 1.38 -28.42 -3.13
N VAL A 234 1.35 -28.31 -4.46
CA VAL A 234 0.32 -27.53 -5.17
C VAL A 234 -1.07 -28.12 -4.92
N GLN A 235 -1.19 -29.45 -5.01
CA GLN A 235 -2.46 -30.15 -4.78
C GLN A 235 -2.95 -29.97 -3.32
N THR A 236 -2.06 -30.14 -2.34
CA THR A 236 -2.39 -29.90 -0.91
C THR A 236 -2.78 -28.47 -0.64
N SER A 237 -2.10 -27.49 -1.25
CA SER A 237 -2.45 -26.07 -1.10
C SER A 237 -3.81 -25.75 -1.72
N LYS A 238 -4.12 -26.36 -2.87
CA LYS A 238 -5.42 -26.24 -3.53
C LYS A 238 -6.52 -26.85 -2.67
N GLU A 239 -6.32 -28.04 -2.12
CA GLU A 239 -7.26 -28.69 -1.22
C GLU A 239 -7.52 -27.85 0.04
N ARG A 240 -6.47 -27.31 0.67
CA ARG A 240 -6.61 -26.40 1.83
C ARG A 240 -7.47 -25.17 1.52
N LEU A 241 -7.23 -24.51 0.38
CA LEU A 241 -8.02 -23.36 -0.04
C LEU A 241 -9.46 -23.74 -0.40
N GLN A 242 -9.65 -24.92 -0.98
CA GLN A 242 -10.97 -25.44 -1.33
C GLN A 242 -11.78 -25.78 -0.09
N THR A 243 -11.21 -26.50 0.88
CA THR A 243 -11.82 -26.76 2.19
C THR A 243 -12.16 -25.47 2.92
N MET A 244 -11.28 -24.47 2.87
CA MET A 244 -11.56 -23.16 3.45
C MET A 244 -12.79 -22.49 2.81
N ARG A 245 -12.95 -22.59 1.49
CA ARG A 245 -14.08 -22.03 0.76
C ARG A 245 -15.38 -22.77 1.02
N ASP A 246 -15.32 -24.10 1.07
CA ASP A 246 -16.51 -24.93 1.07
C ASP A 246 -17.05 -25.11 2.52
N ASP A 247 -16.18 -25.34 3.52
CA ASP A 247 -16.60 -25.69 4.90
C ASP A 247 -15.81 -24.97 6.03
N GLY A 248 -14.77 -24.19 5.72
CA GLY A 248 -13.80 -23.67 6.71
C GLY A 248 -14.00 -22.23 7.20
N TRP A 249 -15.04 -21.54 6.72
CA TRP A 249 -15.28 -20.12 6.98
C TRP A 249 -15.75 -19.84 8.42
N ASP A 250 -16.37 -20.82 9.07
CA ASP A 250 -16.79 -20.72 10.48
C ASP A 250 -15.62 -20.52 11.44
N SER A 251 -14.45 -21.08 11.12
CA SER A 251 -13.21 -20.88 11.91
C SER A 251 -12.65 -19.46 11.84
N CYS A 252 -13.11 -18.66 10.87
CA CYS A 252 -12.77 -17.23 10.75
C CYS A 252 -13.76 -16.33 11.50
N LEU A 253 -14.85 -16.90 12.05
CA LEU A 253 -15.90 -16.20 12.80
C LEU A 253 -15.77 -16.38 14.34
N SER A 254 -14.96 -17.34 14.78
CA SER A 254 -14.68 -17.67 16.19
C SER A 254 -13.43 -16.98 16.71
#